data_AF-A0A0D0BGQ7-F1
#
_entry.id   AF-A0A0D0BGQ7-F1
#
_cell.length_a   1.000
_cell.length_b   1.000
_cell.length_c   1.000
_cell.angle_alpha   90.00
_cell.angle_beta   90.00
_cell.angle_gamma   90.00
#
_symmetry.space_group_name_H-M   'P 1'
#
loop_
_entity.id
_entity.type
_entity.pdbx_description
1 polymer ?
#
loop_
_entity_poly.entity_id
_entity_poly.type
_entity_poly.pdbx_seq_one_letter_code
_entity_poly.pdbx_strand_id
1 'polypeptide(L)'
;MTRSLVISRREAATAVRGAQSLPVDVASCAIRRNNLRQAIELIEQGRGQQWSLVSRLRTPLEDLESTNPQLAHKFSELSKRLSEAHGSSVGTDRAVVDWAETQYRKRTEQWGAVIAEFRNIEGFSRFLLPPSYKDLQKAACQGPVIILIVRQYLCSAIIVPTSGEPYDVRFPRLTLADLKKLKGDFAQATKQAAGMRPQEPRKDLGELLGIVWDEIMLPIVNVLEHDLKLPRRSRIWLCPTADFTSIPLHAASSIRFKEDGFGPEHCLEDLYICSYTPTLSALIRAQQAMKTRVDHSFVAIRQDNQLFPATAKPTTLSGDEATRAGALEALQQNTWVHLACHGLHEGGAGTQSCYVFREEGGVARAEDDFHPYRCVVI
;
A
#
# COMPACT_ATOMS: atom_id res chain seq x y z
N MET A 1 -32.95 -2.75 -14.23
CA MET A 1 -31.94 -3.81 -14.47
C MET A 1 -30.60 -3.48 -13.80
N THR A 2 -30.57 -3.20 -12.48
CA THR A 2 -29.37 -2.65 -11.80
C THR A 2 -29.08 -3.28 -10.44
N ARG A 3 -29.82 -4.33 -10.04
CA ARG A 3 -29.65 -5.03 -8.74
C ARG A 3 -28.70 -6.24 -8.78
N SER A 4 -28.39 -6.77 -9.97
CA SER A 4 -27.60 -8.01 -10.13
C SER A 4 -26.07 -7.79 -9.98
N LEU A 5 -25.55 -6.62 -10.36
CA LEU A 5 -24.11 -6.31 -10.30
C LEU A 5 -23.55 -6.11 -8.88
N VAL A 6 -24.41 -5.78 -7.91
CA VAL A 6 -23.98 -5.51 -6.51
C VAL A 6 -23.78 -6.81 -5.71
N ILE A 7 -24.55 -7.87 -6.05
CA ILE A 7 -24.48 -9.16 -5.36
C ILE A 7 -23.23 -9.95 -5.82
N SER A 8 -22.94 -9.94 -7.13
CA SER A 8 -21.73 -10.56 -7.71
C SER A 8 -20.42 -10.02 -7.13
N ARG A 9 -20.32 -8.71 -6.84
CA ARG A 9 -19.15 -8.13 -6.15
C ARG A 9 -19.01 -8.58 -4.70
N ARG A 10 -20.13 -8.82 -4.01
CA ARG A 10 -20.14 -9.22 -2.59
C ARG A 10 -19.73 -10.68 -2.42
N GLU A 11 -20.13 -11.55 -3.35
CA GLU A 11 -19.76 -12.96 -3.41
C GLU A 11 -18.31 -13.19 -3.87
N ALA A 12 -17.86 -12.41 -4.86
CA ALA A 12 -16.44 -12.34 -5.22
C ALA A 12 -15.59 -11.85 -4.04
N ALA A 13 -16.05 -10.86 -3.26
CA ALA A 13 -15.36 -10.40 -2.06
C ALA A 13 -15.32 -11.46 -0.93
N THR A 14 -16.29 -12.37 -0.81
CA THR A 14 -16.24 -13.50 0.14
C THR A 14 -15.28 -14.60 -0.29
N ALA A 15 -15.24 -14.99 -1.58
CA ALA A 15 -14.27 -15.95 -2.09
C ALA A 15 -12.83 -15.41 -2.02
N VAL A 16 -12.67 -14.11 -2.28
CA VAL A 16 -11.39 -13.39 -2.16
C VAL A 16 -10.94 -13.24 -0.69
N ARG A 17 -11.84 -13.20 0.30
CA ARG A 17 -11.44 -13.12 1.73
C ARG A 17 -10.64 -14.32 2.23
N GLY A 18 -10.94 -15.53 1.74
CA GLY A 18 -10.12 -16.71 2.01
C GLY A 18 -8.76 -16.66 1.30
N ALA A 19 -8.76 -16.22 0.03
CA ALA A 19 -7.57 -16.11 -0.81
C ALA A 19 -6.62 -14.95 -0.43
N GLN A 20 -7.13 -13.88 0.18
CA GLN A 20 -6.34 -12.71 0.62
C GLN A 20 -5.31 -13.06 1.71
N SER A 21 -5.61 -14.08 2.53
CA SER A 21 -4.75 -14.50 3.63
C SER A 21 -3.67 -15.50 3.21
N LEU A 22 -3.88 -16.24 2.12
CA LEU A 22 -3.03 -17.34 1.69
C LEU A 22 -1.56 -16.92 1.48
N PRO A 23 -1.22 -15.81 0.81
CA PRO A 23 0.18 -15.44 0.60
C PRO A 23 0.92 -15.12 1.89
N VAL A 24 0.24 -14.48 2.85
CA VAL A 24 0.84 -14.12 4.15
C VAL A 24 0.94 -15.36 5.06
N ASP A 25 0.03 -16.33 4.94
CA ASP A 25 0.13 -17.62 5.63
C ASP A 25 1.33 -18.43 5.14
N VAL A 26 1.48 -18.56 3.81
CA VAL A 26 2.60 -19.30 3.22
C VAL A 26 3.92 -18.60 3.54
N ALA A 27 3.95 -17.27 3.51
CA ALA A 27 5.11 -16.50 3.96
C ALA A 27 5.44 -16.74 5.45
N SER A 28 4.42 -16.79 6.32
CA SER A 28 4.62 -17.09 7.75
C SER A 28 5.21 -18.49 7.96
N CYS A 29 4.79 -19.47 7.17
CA CYS A 29 5.40 -20.80 7.16
C CYS A 29 6.86 -20.77 6.70
N ALA A 30 7.19 -20.01 5.65
CA ALA A 30 8.56 -19.84 5.17
C ALA A 30 9.46 -19.17 6.23
N ILE A 31 8.97 -18.14 6.93
CA ILE A 31 9.67 -17.48 8.04
C ILE A 31 9.95 -18.47 9.18
N ARG A 32 8.96 -19.31 9.55
CA ARG A 32 9.15 -20.36 10.58
C ARG A 32 10.18 -21.42 10.18
N ARG A 33 10.42 -21.62 8.89
CA ARG A 33 11.46 -22.51 8.34
C ARG A 33 12.77 -21.79 8.06
N ASN A 34 12.92 -20.54 8.52
CA ASN A 34 14.08 -19.69 8.29
C ASN A 34 14.41 -19.45 6.80
N ASN A 35 13.39 -19.52 5.93
CA ASN A 35 13.54 -19.20 4.51
C ASN A 35 12.96 -17.81 4.21
N LEU A 36 13.70 -16.79 4.68
CA LEU A 36 13.27 -15.39 4.61
C LEU A 36 13.21 -14.85 3.19
N ARG A 37 14.13 -15.28 2.31
CA ARG A 37 14.11 -14.90 0.88
C ARG A 37 12.79 -15.31 0.23
N GLN A 38 12.40 -16.57 0.40
CA GLN A 38 11.15 -17.09 -0.14
C GLN A 38 9.93 -16.40 0.50
N ALA A 39 9.99 -16.11 1.81
CA ALA A 39 8.92 -15.37 2.48
C ALA A 39 8.68 -14.00 1.83
N ILE A 40 9.75 -13.23 1.56
CA ILE A 40 9.66 -11.93 0.89
C ILE A 40 9.05 -12.07 -0.51
N GLU A 41 9.51 -13.05 -1.29
CA GLU A 41 8.98 -13.32 -2.63
C GLU A 41 7.47 -13.63 -2.58
N LEU A 42 7.02 -14.43 -1.60
CA LEU A 42 5.61 -14.81 -1.43
C LEU A 42 4.73 -13.65 -0.97
N ILE A 43 5.23 -12.79 -0.07
CA ILE A 43 4.53 -11.58 0.36
C ILE A 43 4.31 -10.64 -0.83
N GLU A 44 5.36 -10.44 -1.62
CA GLU A 44 5.31 -9.58 -2.79
C GLU A 44 4.41 -10.14 -3.90
N GLN A 45 4.32 -11.47 -4.03
CA GLN A 45 3.36 -12.11 -4.94
C GLN A 45 1.93 -11.81 -4.56
N GLY A 46 1.57 -12.06 -3.30
CA GLY A 46 0.21 -11.88 -2.81
C GLY A 46 -0.28 -10.44 -2.87
N ARG A 47 0.58 -9.52 -2.44
CA ARG A 47 0.30 -8.07 -2.43
C ARG A 47 0.41 -7.45 -3.83
N GLY A 48 1.28 -8.05 -4.64
CA GLY A 48 1.37 -7.78 -6.06
C GLY A 48 0.02 -7.95 -6.72
N GLN A 49 -0.74 -9.02 -6.51
CA GLN A 49 -2.00 -9.25 -7.24
C GLN A 49 -3.06 -8.14 -7.07
N GLN A 50 -3.14 -7.47 -5.91
CA GLN A 50 -4.12 -6.39 -5.70
C GLN A 50 -3.73 -5.05 -6.37
N TRP A 51 -2.43 -4.73 -6.50
CA TRP A 51 -1.94 -3.51 -7.16
C TRP A 51 -1.37 -3.76 -8.57
N SER A 52 -1.10 -5.01 -8.92
CA SER A 52 -0.43 -5.42 -10.16
C SER A 52 -1.36 -5.66 -11.33
N LEU A 53 -2.64 -5.98 -11.08
CA LEU A 53 -3.58 -6.22 -12.16
C LEU A 53 -3.77 -4.97 -13.04
N VAL A 54 -3.65 -3.76 -12.49
CA VAL A 54 -3.80 -2.53 -13.29
C VAL A 54 -2.47 -1.98 -13.81
N SER A 55 -1.38 -2.12 -13.03
CA SER A 55 -0.10 -1.45 -13.34
C SER A 55 0.99 -2.36 -13.87
N ARG A 56 1.07 -3.65 -13.48
CA ARG A 56 2.06 -4.60 -14.02
C ARG A 56 1.62 -5.21 -15.36
N LEU A 57 0.39 -5.02 -15.81
CA LEU A 57 -0.01 -5.46 -17.15
C LEU A 57 0.33 -4.45 -18.23
N ARG A 58 0.44 -3.15 -17.91
CA ARG A 58 0.71 -2.12 -18.94
C ARG A 58 2.14 -2.18 -19.47
N THR A 59 3.14 -2.02 -18.60
CA THR A 59 4.55 -1.93 -19.04
C THR A 59 5.06 -3.21 -19.73
N PRO A 60 4.85 -4.43 -19.20
CA PRO A 60 5.28 -5.65 -19.87
C PRO A 60 4.48 -5.99 -21.11
N LEU A 61 3.23 -5.53 -21.25
CA LEU A 61 2.45 -5.74 -22.47
C LEU A 61 2.86 -4.76 -23.57
N GLU A 62 3.20 -3.50 -23.23
CA GLU A 62 3.73 -2.52 -24.17
C GLU A 62 5.12 -2.96 -24.72
N ASP A 63 6.03 -3.37 -23.83
CA ASP A 63 7.32 -3.94 -24.22
C ASP A 63 7.16 -5.20 -25.09
N LEU A 64 6.14 -6.01 -24.79
CA LEU A 64 5.84 -7.24 -25.51
C LEU A 64 5.11 -7.00 -26.83
N GLU A 65 4.22 -6.00 -26.93
CA GLU A 65 3.62 -5.57 -28.19
C GLU A 65 4.72 -5.11 -29.16
N SER A 66 5.77 -4.47 -28.65
CA SER A 66 6.92 -4.10 -29.47
C SER A 66 7.77 -5.29 -29.92
N THR A 67 7.84 -6.37 -29.13
CA THR A 67 8.71 -7.53 -29.39
C THR A 67 8.00 -8.67 -30.15
N ASN A 68 6.75 -8.97 -29.80
CA ASN A 68 5.91 -10.01 -30.41
C ASN A 68 4.41 -9.66 -30.31
N PRO A 69 3.88 -8.88 -31.27
CA PRO A 69 2.49 -8.44 -31.29
C PRO A 69 1.46 -9.58 -31.31
N GLN A 70 1.77 -10.68 -32.00
CA GLN A 70 0.84 -11.81 -32.15
C GLN A 70 0.63 -12.54 -30.83
N LEU A 71 1.71 -12.77 -30.08
CA LEU A 71 1.64 -13.45 -28.78
C LEU A 71 1.01 -12.53 -27.72
N ALA A 72 1.29 -11.23 -27.75
CA ALA A 72 0.62 -10.22 -26.92
C ALA A 72 -0.90 -10.21 -27.13
N HIS A 73 -1.35 -10.22 -28.38
CA HIS A 73 -2.78 -10.29 -28.71
C HIS A 73 -3.42 -11.59 -28.19
N LYS A 74 -2.79 -12.74 -28.42
CA LYS A 74 -3.25 -14.06 -27.95
C LYS A 74 -3.40 -14.08 -26.41
N PHE A 75 -2.47 -13.48 -25.69
CA PHE A 75 -2.52 -13.36 -24.23
C PHE A 75 -3.64 -12.44 -23.74
N SER A 76 -3.80 -11.28 -24.37
CA SER A 76 -4.85 -10.31 -24.03
C SER A 76 -6.25 -10.93 -24.23
N GLU A 77 -6.45 -11.61 -25.37
CA GLU A 77 -7.70 -12.29 -25.70
C GLU A 77 -8.03 -13.43 -24.72
N LEU A 78 -7.05 -14.26 -24.37
CA LEU A 78 -7.23 -15.34 -23.38
C LEU A 78 -7.50 -14.78 -21.97
N SER A 79 -6.79 -13.74 -21.56
CA SER A 79 -6.97 -13.10 -20.25
C SER A 79 -8.36 -12.46 -20.11
N LYS A 80 -8.86 -11.82 -21.19
CA LYS A 80 -10.23 -11.30 -21.26
C LYS A 80 -11.26 -12.42 -21.12
N ARG A 81 -11.11 -13.51 -21.89
CA ARG A 81 -12.02 -14.67 -21.86
C ARG A 81 -12.02 -15.43 -20.53
N LEU A 82 -10.90 -15.46 -19.82
CA LEU A 82 -10.78 -16.02 -18.47
C LEU A 82 -11.51 -15.15 -17.45
N SER A 83 -11.37 -13.84 -17.56
CA SER A 83 -12.05 -12.87 -16.68
C SER A 83 -13.57 -12.91 -16.85
N GLU A 84 -14.06 -13.03 -18.09
CA GLU A 84 -15.49 -13.14 -18.41
C GLU A 84 -16.10 -14.47 -17.89
N ALA A 85 -15.36 -15.58 -17.98
CA ALA A 85 -15.80 -16.88 -17.48
C ALA A 85 -15.96 -16.90 -15.95
N HIS A 86 -15.12 -16.16 -15.22
CA HIS A 86 -15.17 -16.07 -13.77
C HIS A 86 -16.39 -15.27 -13.25
N GLY A 87 -16.98 -14.39 -14.08
CA GLY A 87 -18.18 -13.63 -13.74
C GLY A 87 -19.51 -14.35 -14.03
N SER A 88 -19.47 -15.52 -14.67
CA SER A 88 -20.64 -16.18 -15.26
C SER A 88 -21.17 -17.39 -14.46
N SER A 89 -20.59 -17.73 -13.31
CA SER A 89 -20.87 -18.97 -12.58
C SER A 89 -22.08 -18.90 -11.64
N VAL A 90 -23.24 -18.48 -12.14
CA VAL A 90 -24.51 -18.59 -11.40
C VAL A 90 -25.49 -19.40 -12.24
N GLY A 91 -25.38 -20.73 -12.15
CA GLY A 91 -26.31 -21.70 -12.72
C GLY A 91 -26.54 -22.86 -11.74
N THR A 92 -27.79 -23.27 -11.56
CA THR A 92 -28.21 -24.31 -10.59
C THR A 92 -28.11 -25.74 -11.12
N ASP A 93 -27.68 -25.93 -12.37
CA ASP A 93 -27.64 -27.24 -13.03
C ASP A 93 -26.24 -27.85 -13.00
N ARG A 94 -26.11 -29.06 -12.41
CA ARG A 94 -24.83 -29.78 -12.24
C ARG A 94 -24.10 -30.03 -13.56
N ALA A 95 -24.82 -30.35 -14.64
CA ALA A 95 -24.19 -30.60 -15.94
C ALA A 95 -23.60 -29.32 -16.56
N VAL A 96 -24.23 -28.17 -16.30
CA VAL A 96 -23.74 -26.85 -16.74
C VAL A 96 -22.53 -26.42 -15.90
N VAL A 97 -22.52 -26.73 -14.61
CA VAL A 97 -21.39 -26.48 -13.70
C VAL A 97 -20.18 -27.32 -14.09
N ASP A 98 -20.35 -28.63 -14.33
CA ASP A 98 -19.26 -29.53 -14.74
C ASP A 98 -18.67 -29.16 -16.10
N TRP A 99 -19.51 -28.76 -17.06
CA TRP A 99 -19.05 -28.26 -18.35
C TRP A 99 -18.31 -26.93 -18.19
N ALA A 100 -18.83 -25.99 -17.41
CA ALA A 100 -18.17 -24.72 -17.12
C ALA A 100 -16.82 -24.92 -16.41
N GLU A 101 -16.71 -25.87 -15.49
CA GLU A 101 -15.45 -26.23 -14.82
C GLU A 101 -14.44 -26.85 -15.80
N THR A 102 -14.90 -27.74 -16.68
CA THR A 102 -14.05 -28.34 -17.73
C THR A 102 -13.54 -27.29 -18.72
N GLN A 103 -14.41 -26.38 -19.15
CA GLN A 103 -14.02 -25.26 -20.03
C GLN A 103 -13.07 -24.29 -19.31
N TYR A 104 -13.29 -24.03 -18.02
CA TYR A 104 -12.41 -23.19 -17.21
C TYR A 104 -11.02 -23.82 -17.07
N ARG A 105 -10.93 -25.12 -16.80
CA ARG A 105 -9.67 -25.86 -16.71
C ARG A 105 -8.90 -25.82 -18.03
N LYS A 106 -9.57 -26.13 -19.15
CA LYS A 106 -8.97 -26.08 -20.49
C LYS A 106 -8.46 -24.67 -20.86
N ARG A 107 -9.20 -23.62 -20.50
CA ARG A 107 -8.77 -22.22 -20.71
C ARG A 107 -7.58 -21.84 -19.83
N THR A 108 -7.54 -22.32 -18.59
CA THR A 108 -6.41 -22.10 -17.68
C THR A 108 -5.15 -22.78 -18.19
N GLU A 109 -5.27 -23.99 -18.75
CA GLU A 109 -4.16 -24.70 -19.40
C GLU A 109 -3.65 -23.96 -20.64
N GLN A 110 -4.55 -23.49 -21.52
CA GLN A 110 -4.19 -22.69 -22.70
C GLN A 110 -3.48 -21.39 -22.31
N TRP A 111 -3.96 -20.70 -21.28
CA TRP A 111 -3.32 -19.52 -20.73
C TRP A 111 -1.93 -19.85 -20.16
N GLY A 112 -1.80 -20.96 -19.44
CA GLY A 112 -0.50 -21.47 -18.96
C GLY A 112 0.49 -21.77 -20.08
N ALA A 113 0.03 -22.36 -21.20
CA ALA A 113 0.86 -22.64 -22.36
C ALA A 113 1.37 -21.34 -23.03
N VAL A 114 0.51 -20.33 -23.17
CA VAL A 114 0.92 -19.02 -23.70
C VAL A 114 1.94 -18.33 -22.77
N ILE A 115 1.79 -18.48 -21.46
CA ILE A 115 2.81 -18.01 -20.50
C ILE A 115 4.13 -18.74 -20.66
N ALA A 116 4.11 -20.06 -20.89
CA ALA A 116 5.32 -20.82 -21.15
C ALA A 116 6.01 -20.38 -22.45
N GLU A 117 5.25 -20.12 -23.52
CA GLU A 117 5.74 -19.55 -24.77
C GLU A 117 6.43 -18.20 -24.52
N PHE A 118 5.84 -17.31 -23.71
CA PHE A 118 6.47 -16.02 -23.35
C PHE A 118 7.81 -16.18 -22.66
N ARG A 119 7.93 -17.15 -21.76
CA ARG A 119 9.17 -17.35 -20.98
C ARG A 119 10.34 -17.85 -21.82
N ASN A 120 10.10 -18.25 -23.07
CA ASN A 120 11.17 -18.61 -23.99
C ASN A 120 11.73 -17.40 -24.78
N ILE A 121 11.11 -16.23 -24.68
CA ILE A 121 11.60 -15.01 -25.33
C ILE A 121 12.70 -14.39 -24.45
N GLU A 122 13.81 -13.97 -25.06
CA GLU A 122 14.90 -13.27 -24.37
C GLU A 122 14.35 -12.00 -23.67
N GLY A 123 14.69 -11.80 -22.40
CA GLY A 123 14.13 -10.74 -21.57
C GLY A 123 12.79 -11.06 -20.87
N PHE A 124 12.08 -12.12 -21.28
CA PHE A 124 10.78 -12.52 -20.72
C PHE A 124 10.80 -13.84 -19.94
N SER A 125 11.97 -14.41 -19.66
CA SER A 125 12.13 -15.69 -18.95
C SER A 125 11.44 -15.77 -17.57
N ARG A 126 11.17 -14.61 -16.97
CA ARG A 126 10.43 -14.47 -15.72
C ARG A 126 9.05 -13.83 -15.88
N PHE A 127 8.47 -13.85 -17.08
CA PHE A 127 7.16 -13.27 -17.35
C PHE A 127 6.07 -13.87 -16.45
N LEU A 128 5.35 -13.00 -15.74
CA LEU A 128 4.38 -13.34 -14.69
C LEU A 128 4.91 -14.25 -13.57
N LEU A 129 6.23 -14.48 -13.48
CA LEU A 129 6.82 -15.08 -12.31
C LEU A 129 6.97 -14.03 -11.20
N PRO A 130 6.96 -14.48 -9.95
CA PRO A 130 7.35 -13.65 -8.83
C PRO A 130 8.73 -13.01 -9.06
N PRO A 131 8.92 -11.72 -8.75
CA PRO A 131 10.25 -11.14 -8.71
C PRO A 131 11.11 -11.91 -7.69
N SER A 132 12.36 -12.19 -8.05
CA SER A 132 13.29 -12.89 -7.15
C SER A 132 13.69 -11.98 -5.98
N TYR A 133 14.14 -12.53 -4.86
CA TYR A 133 14.68 -11.74 -3.76
C TYR A 133 15.78 -10.78 -4.24
N LYS A 134 16.64 -11.22 -5.16
CA LYS A 134 17.71 -10.38 -5.73
C LYS A 134 17.16 -9.16 -6.47
N ASP A 135 16.03 -9.31 -7.16
CA ASP A 135 15.36 -8.19 -7.81
C ASP A 135 14.65 -7.30 -6.81
N LEU A 136 14.05 -7.88 -5.78
CA LEU A 136 13.34 -7.17 -4.73
C LEU A 136 14.25 -6.39 -3.79
N GLN A 137 15.47 -6.88 -3.56
CA GLN A 137 16.50 -6.18 -2.77
C GLN A 137 16.88 -4.83 -3.38
N LYS A 138 16.69 -4.64 -4.70
CA LYS A 138 16.90 -3.33 -5.36
C LYS A 138 16.04 -2.22 -4.74
N ALA A 139 14.90 -2.55 -4.14
CA ALA A 139 14.07 -1.60 -3.41
C ALA A 139 14.84 -0.91 -2.26
N ALA A 140 15.78 -1.62 -1.65
CA ALA A 140 16.59 -1.14 -0.53
C ALA A 140 17.78 -0.27 -0.96
N CYS A 141 17.89 0.13 -2.24
CA CYS A 141 19.04 0.90 -2.73
C CYS A 141 19.28 2.25 -2.03
N GLN A 142 18.25 2.83 -1.41
CA GLN A 142 18.33 4.10 -0.66
C GLN A 142 18.19 3.90 0.86
N GLY A 143 18.32 2.67 1.34
CA GLY A 143 18.16 2.31 2.75
C GLY A 143 17.34 1.04 2.92
N PRO A 144 17.48 0.34 4.07
CA PRO A 144 16.81 -0.93 4.30
C PRO A 144 15.29 -0.79 4.29
N VAL A 145 14.60 -1.86 3.87
CA VAL A 145 13.14 -1.94 3.88
C VAL A 145 12.69 -2.91 4.97
N ILE A 146 11.88 -2.42 5.90
CA ILE A 146 11.31 -3.17 7.01
C ILE A 146 9.88 -3.59 6.65
N ILE A 147 9.68 -4.88 6.38
CA ILE A 147 8.37 -5.45 6.09
C ILE A 147 7.77 -5.95 7.39
N LEU A 148 6.68 -5.33 7.87
CA LEU A 148 6.01 -5.76 9.10
C LEU A 148 4.88 -6.73 8.76
N ILE A 149 4.86 -7.88 9.42
CA ILE A 149 3.95 -9.00 9.15
C ILE A 149 3.26 -9.40 10.45
N VAL A 150 1.94 -9.52 10.38
CA VAL A 150 1.12 -10.00 11.51
C VAL A 150 0.22 -11.14 11.04
N ARG A 151 0.25 -12.26 11.76
CA ARG A 151 -0.64 -13.42 11.65
C ARG A 151 -0.87 -14.05 13.02
N GLN A 152 -1.87 -14.94 13.09
CA GLN A 152 -2.31 -15.58 14.34
C GLN A 152 -1.17 -16.25 15.13
N TYR A 153 -0.16 -16.80 14.42
CA TYR A 153 0.96 -17.51 15.03
C TYR A 153 2.33 -16.84 14.75
N LEU A 154 2.34 -15.65 14.16
CA LEU A 154 3.58 -14.95 13.83
C LEU A 154 3.35 -13.44 13.75
N CYS A 155 3.97 -12.70 14.66
CA CYS A 155 4.18 -11.26 14.56
C CYS A 155 5.68 -11.04 14.40
N SER A 156 6.10 -10.52 13.25
CA SER A 156 7.51 -10.31 12.95
C SER A 156 7.70 -9.17 11.96
N ALA A 157 8.92 -8.67 11.89
CA ALA A 157 9.39 -7.89 10.76
C ALA A 157 10.51 -8.64 10.02
N ILE A 158 10.58 -8.42 8.71
CA ILE A 158 11.73 -8.82 7.90
C ILE A 158 12.42 -7.56 7.43
N ILE A 159 13.72 -7.42 7.73
CA ILE A 159 14.53 -6.30 7.22
C ILE A 159 15.24 -6.77 5.96
N VAL A 160 14.95 -6.11 4.85
CA VAL A 160 15.68 -6.25 3.58
C VAL A 160 16.82 -5.24 3.59
N PRO A 161 18.08 -5.66 3.81
CA PRO A 161 19.22 -4.75 3.77
C PRO A 161 19.51 -4.29 2.34
N THR A 162 20.38 -3.28 2.22
CA THR A 162 20.92 -2.78 0.95
C THR A 162 21.66 -3.86 0.16
N SER A 163 22.26 -4.84 0.86
CA SER A 163 22.97 -5.98 0.28
C SER A 163 22.98 -7.16 1.25
N GLY A 164 23.04 -8.39 0.73
CA GLY A 164 23.19 -9.61 1.54
C GLY A 164 21.85 -10.27 1.90
N GLU A 165 21.83 -11.01 3.01
CA GLU A 165 20.65 -11.75 3.47
C GLU A 165 19.65 -10.87 4.23
N PRO A 166 18.34 -11.16 4.13
CA PRO A 166 17.35 -10.51 4.97
C PRO A 166 17.49 -10.94 6.44
N TYR A 167 17.09 -10.05 7.35
CA TYR A 167 17.09 -10.29 8.80
C TYR A 167 15.66 -10.51 9.30
N ASP A 168 15.48 -11.43 10.23
CA ASP A 168 14.21 -11.70 10.90
C ASP A 168 14.19 -11.01 12.27
N VAL A 169 13.12 -10.27 12.54
CA VAL A 169 12.90 -9.57 13.81
C VAL A 169 11.59 -10.07 14.40
N ARG A 170 11.67 -10.84 15.49
CA ARG A 170 10.48 -11.42 16.13
C ARG A 170 9.91 -10.47 17.17
N PHE A 171 8.58 -10.42 17.26
CA PHE A 171 7.84 -9.69 18.29
C PHE A 171 7.17 -10.69 19.24
N PRO A 172 7.92 -11.31 20.19
CA PRO A 172 7.41 -12.43 20.98
C PRO A 172 6.28 -12.06 21.93
N ARG A 173 6.20 -10.79 22.33
CA ARG A 173 5.19 -10.25 23.24
C ARG A 173 3.96 -9.71 22.52
N LEU A 174 4.00 -9.60 21.19
CA LEU A 174 2.93 -9.01 20.39
C LEU A 174 2.12 -10.12 19.71
N THR A 175 0.82 -10.18 19.99
CA THR A 175 -0.11 -11.07 19.27
C THR A 175 -0.95 -10.30 18.26
N LEU A 176 -1.64 -11.02 17.36
CA LEU A 176 -2.63 -10.43 16.47
C LEU A 176 -3.77 -9.75 17.24
N ALA A 177 -4.16 -10.28 18.41
CA ALA A 177 -5.20 -9.68 19.23
C ALA A 177 -4.73 -8.35 19.83
N ASP A 178 -3.50 -8.28 20.32
CA ASP A 178 -2.91 -7.05 20.86
C ASP A 178 -2.82 -5.98 19.78
N LEU A 179 -2.41 -6.36 18.55
CA LEU A 179 -2.32 -5.42 17.44
C LEU A 179 -3.69 -4.88 17.03
N LYS A 180 -4.73 -5.72 17.02
CA LYS A 180 -6.11 -5.30 16.76
C LYS A 180 -6.63 -4.35 17.84
N LYS A 181 -6.32 -4.65 19.10
CA LYS A 181 -6.65 -3.77 20.23
C LYS A 181 -5.95 -2.43 20.07
N LEU A 182 -4.63 -2.44 19.84
CA LEU A 182 -3.81 -1.25 19.63
C LEU A 182 -4.35 -0.37 18.49
N LYS A 183 -4.73 -0.97 17.37
CA LYS A 183 -5.40 -0.27 16.26
C LYS A 183 -6.73 0.37 16.67
N GLY A 184 -7.56 -0.33 17.44
CA GLY A 184 -8.82 0.19 17.97
C GLY A 184 -8.59 1.37 18.91
N ASP A 185 -7.64 1.23 19.83
CA ASP A 185 -7.26 2.25 20.81
C ASP A 185 -6.73 3.52 20.10
N PHE A 186 -5.88 3.38 19.08
CA PHE A 186 -5.43 4.52 18.26
C PHE A 186 -6.59 5.21 17.54
N ALA A 187 -7.52 4.44 16.96
CA ALA A 187 -8.67 5.00 16.27
C ALA A 187 -9.58 5.79 17.24
N GLN A 188 -9.75 5.30 18.46
CA GLN A 188 -10.50 5.98 19.50
C GLN A 188 -9.79 7.25 19.99
N ALA A 189 -8.50 7.15 20.33
CA ALA A 189 -7.70 8.28 20.80
C ALA A 189 -7.64 9.40 19.76
N THR A 190 -7.53 9.05 18.46
CA THR A 190 -7.53 10.05 17.37
C THR A 190 -8.88 10.76 17.26
N LYS A 191 -10.00 10.05 17.41
CA LYS A 191 -11.33 10.66 17.41
C LYS A 191 -11.53 11.60 18.59
N GLN A 192 -11.08 11.22 19.77
CA GLN A 192 -11.17 12.06 20.98
C GLN A 192 -10.30 13.31 20.83
N ALA A 193 -9.08 13.16 20.29
CA ALA A 193 -8.16 14.27 20.06
C ALA A 193 -8.70 15.33 19.07
N ALA A 194 -9.61 14.96 18.16
CA ALA A 194 -10.24 15.91 17.24
C ALA A 194 -11.11 16.96 17.96
N GLY A 195 -11.60 16.65 19.17
CA GLY A 195 -12.35 17.59 20.02
C GLY A 195 -11.48 18.37 21.03
N MET A 196 -10.19 18.05 21.13
CA MET A 196 -9.28 18.64 22.13
C MET A 196 -8.57 19.88 21.59
N ARG A 197 -8.27 20.83 22.49
CA ARG A 197 -7.45 21.99 22.13
C ARG A 197 -6.01 21.57 21.86
N PRO A 198 -5.28 22.25 20.95
CA PRO A 198 -3.88 21.90 20.63
C PRO A 198 -2.92 21.91 21.83
N GLN A 199 -3.25 22.67 22.88
CA GLN A 199 -2.46 22.83 24.11
C GLN A 199 -2.68 21.68 25.12
N GLU A 200 -3.71 20.86 24.93
CA GLU A 200 -4.02 19.78 25.87
C GLU A 200 -3.15 18.55 25.57
N PRO A 201 -2.45 18.00 26.58
CA PRO A 201 -1.55 16.87 26.38
C PRO A 201 -2.35 15.62 25.99
N ARG A 202 -2.00 15.03 24.85
CA ARG A 202 -2.61 13.79 24.33
C ARG A 202 -1.95 12.58 24.99
N LYS A 203 -2.15 12.43 26.31
CA LYS A 203 -1.50 11.39 27.13
C LYS A 203 -1.74 9.98 26.59
N ASP A 204 -3.00 9.67 26.27
CA ASP A 204 -3.41 8.38 25.70
C ASP A 204 -2.63 8.05 24.42
N LEU A 205 -2.43 9.04 23.55
CA LEU A 205 -1.69 8.83 22.31
C LEU A 205 -0.20 8.55 22.58
N GLY A 206 0.41 9.27 23.53
CA GLY A 206 1.80 9.03 23.91
C GLY A 206 2.01 7.65 24.53
N GLU A 207 1.08 7.18 25.37
CA GLU A 207 1.13 5.82 25.93
C GLU A 207 1.05 4.75 24.83
N LEU A 208 0.16 4.92 23.86
CA LEU A 208 0.06 4.01 22.71
C LEU A 208 1.34 4.03 21.85
N LEU A 209 1.95 5.20 21.64
CA LEU A 209 3.22 5.33 20.92
C LEU A 209 4.38 4.68 21.69
N GLY A 210 4.36 4.73 23.02
CA GLY A 210 5.29 4.00 23.89
C GLY A 210 5.19 2.49 23.71
N ILE A 211 3.96 1.95 23.61
CA ILE A 211 3.75 0.52 23.31
C ILE A 211 4.32 0.18 21.93
N VAL A 212 4.06 1.01 20.90
CA VAL A 212 4.61 0.80 19.55
C VAL A 212 6.14 0.80 19.58
N TRP A 213 6.74 1.68 20.37
CA TRP A 213 8.19 1.72 20.55
C TRP A 213 8.72 0.42 21.16
N ASP A 214 8.27 0.05 22.35
CA ASP A 214 8.85 -1.07 23.10
C ASP A 214 8.60 -2.44 22.44
N GLU A 215 7.42 -2.62 21.85
CA GLU A 215 6.99 -3.92 21.32
C GLU A 215 7.34 -4.14 19.85
N ILE A 216 7.53 -3.06 19.08
CA ILE A 216 7.72 -3.15 17.62
C ILE A 216 9.02 -2.47 17.19
N MET A 217 9.20 -1.18 17.48
CA MET A 217 10.29 -0.41 16.89
C MET A 217 11.64 -0.63 17.57
N LEU A 218 11.68 -0.79 18.89
CA LEU A 218 12.93 -1.05 19.61
C LEU A 218 13.62 -2.36 19.14
N PRO A 219 12.92 -3.50 18.98
CA PRO A 219 13.52 -4.68 18.35
C PRO A 219 14.09 -4.43 16.95
N ILE A 220 13.41 -3.61 16.13
CA ILE A 220 13.89 -3.26 14.79
C ILE A 220 15.14 -2.38 14.88
N VAL A 221 15.10 -1.32 15.72
CA VAL A 221 16.22 -0.39 15.94
C VAL A 221 17.45 -1.13 16.40
N ASN A 222 17.32 -2.09 17.32
CA ASN A 222 18.45 -2.90 17.79
C ASN A 222 19.13 -3.65 16.63
N VAL A 223 18.37 -4.25 15.71
CA VAL A 223 18.94 -4.93 14.54
C VAL A 223 19.56 -3.92 13.56
N LEU A 224 18.93 -2.76 13.37
CA LEU A 224 19.48 -1.70 12.52
C LEU A 224 20.82 -1.16 13.07
N GLU A 225 20.93 -0.89 14.36
CA GLU A 225 22.13 -0.31 14.99
C GLU A 225 23.23 -1.36 15.23
N HIS A 226 22.90 -2.57 15.69
CA HIS A 226 23.90 -3.55 16.09
C HIS A 226 24.31 -4.51 14.98
N ASP A 227 23.35 -5.03 14.20
CA ASP A 227 23.63 -6.03 13.16
C ASP A 227 23.97 -5.37 11.82
N LEU A 228 23.12 -4.44 11.36
CA LEU A 228 23.35 -3.70 10.11
C LEU A 228 24.32 -2.53 10.26
N LYS A 229 24.59 -2.09 11.50
CA LYS A 229 25.43 -0.92 11.81
C LYS A 229 25.00 0.33 11.02
N LEU A 230 23.70 0.49 10.85
CA LEU A 230 23.10 1.57 10.07
C LEU A 230 23.32 2.90 10.82
N PRO A 231 23.99 3.89 10.22
CA PRO A 231 24.17 5.19 10.86
C PRO A 231 22.83 5.86 11.15
N ARG A 232 22.71 6.55 12.29
CA ARG A 232 21.56 7.42 12.57
C ARG A 232 21.41 8.48 11.47
N ARG A 233 20.18 8.95 11.28
CA ARG A 233 19.73 9.81 10.18
C ARG A 233 19.76 9.16 8.80
N SER A 234 20.11 7.87 8.70
CA SER A 234 19.89 7.10 7.47
C SER A 234 18.40 6.99 7.18
N ARG A 235 18.07 6.82 5.90
CA ARG A 235 16.71 6.54 5.46
C ARG A 235 16.35 5.08 5.71
N ILE A 236 15.13 4.85 6.17
CA ILE A 236 14.51 3.53 6.28
C ILE A 236 13.14 3.54 5.61
N TRP A 237 12.75 2.38 5.06
CA TRP A 237 11.44 2.21 4.43
C TRP A 237 10.56 1.28 5.26
N LEU A 238 9.43 1.78 5.73
CA LEU A 238 8.42 1.00 6.45
C LEU A 238 7.43 0.42 5.43
N CYS A 239 7.34 -0.90 5.38
CA CYS A 239 6.42 -1.64 4.53
C CYS A 239 5.41 -2.41 5.40
N PRO A 240 4.46 -1.73 6.06
CA PRO A 240 3.49 -2.38 6.92
C PRO A 240 2.52 -3.26 6.13
N THR A 241 1.98 -4.29 6.78
CA THR A 241 0.90 -5.15 6.27
C THR A 241 -0.26 -5.22 7.25
N ALA A 242 -1.47 -5.45 6.73
CA ALA A 242 -2.69 -5.64 7.53
C ALA A 242 -2.86 -4.54 8.60
N ASP A 243 -3.09 -4.91 9.87
CA ASP A 243 -3.39 -3.94 10.93
C ASP A 243 -2.24 -2.97 11.24
N PHE A 244 -0.99 -3.28 10.84
CA PHE A 244 0.12 -2.32 10.94
C PHE A 244 -0.07 -1.08 10.06
N THR A 245 -0.89 -1.13 9.00
CA THR A 245 -1.08 0.04 8.12
C THR A 245 -1.87 1.16 8.80
N SER A 246 -2.54 0.89 9.91
CA SER A 246 -3.30 1.87 10.70
C SER A 246 -2.54 2.39 11.92
N ILE A 247 -1.28 1.97 12.10
CA ILE A 247 -0.47 2.33 13.27
C ILE A 247 0.58 3.36 12.85
N PRO A 248 0.75 4.47 13.59
CA PRO A 248 1.74 5.51 13.28
C PRO A 248 3.16 5.07 13.67
N LEU A 249 3.68 4.04 12.99
CA LEU A 249 4.98 3.42 13.28
C LEU A 249 6.15 4.42 13.29
N HIS A 250 6.12 5.44 12.43
CA HIS A 250 7.16 6.47 12.35
C HIS A 250 7.22 7.38 13.59
N ALA A 251 6.10 7.54 14.30
CA ALA A 251 5.99 8.39 15.49
C ALA A 251 6.23 7.61 16.80
N ALA A 252 6.64 6.34 16.70
CA ALA A 252 6.95 5.53 17.87
C ALA A 252 8.04 6.22 18.70
N SER A 253 7.79 6.37 19.99
CA SER A 253 8.72 7.06 20.88
C SER A 253 8.80 6.35 22.23
N SER A 254 9.99 6.38 22.82
CA SER A 254 10.21 5.91 24.20
C SER A 254 9.64 6.88 25.25
N ILE A 255 9.05 8.01 24.80
CA ILE A 255 8.49 9.06 25.66
C ILE A 255 7.31 8.48 26.42
N ARG A 256 7.51 8.29 27.73
CA ARG A 256 6.43 8.01 28.67
C ARG A 256 6.23 9.25 29.52
N PHE A 257 4.99 9.70 29.69
CA PHE A 257 4.64 10.76 30.64
C PHE A 257 4.86 10.24 32.07
N LYS A 258 6.11 10.26 32.56
CA LYS A 258 6.43 9.99 33.96
C LYS A 258 6.48 11.30 34.75
N GLU A 259 6.04 11.25 36.01
CA GLU A 259 6.07 12.38 36.94
C GLU A 259 7.51 12.73 37.38
N ASP A 260 8.46 11.78 37.30
CA ASP A 260 9.82 11.89 37.85
C ASP A 260 10.93 11.93 36.78
N GLY A 261 10.87 12.90 35.86
CA GLY A 261 12.00 13.26 35.00
C GLY A 261 12.33 12.34 33.81
N PHE A 262 13.06 12.92 32.85
CA PHE A 262 13.30 12.38 31.51
C PHE A 262 14.46 11.37 31.48
N GLY A 263 14.17 10.11 31.11
CA GLY A 263 15.20 9.20 30.56
C GLY A 263 15.58 9.63 29.13
N PRO A 264 16.58 9.00 28.48
CA PRO A 264 16.89 9.32 27.09
C PRO A 264 15.67 9.06 26.20
N GLU A 265 15.10 10.17 25.71
CA GLU A 265 13.96 10.16 24.80
C GLU A 265 14.47 9.77 23.41
N HIS A 266 13.87 8.74 22.83
CA HIS A 266 14.15 8.29 21.49
C HIS A 266 12.83 8.24 20.75
N CYS A 267 12.61 9.18 19.84
CA CYS A 267 11.61 9.04 18.80
C CYS A 267 12.26 8.39 17.58
N LEU A 268 11.54 7.51 16.88
CA LEU A 268 12.07 6.87 15.68
C LEU A 268 12.49 7.90 14.61
N GLU A 269 11.75 9.01 14.52
CA GLU A 269 12.03 10.11 13.59
C GLU A 269 13.32 10.89 13.91
N ASP A 270 13.77 10.90 15.16
CA ASP A 270 15.07 11.47 15.55
C ASP A 270 16.24 10.55 15.16
N LEU A 271 15.97 9.23 15.08
CA LEU A 271 16.96 8.22 14.76
C LEU A 271 17.09 8.00 13.25
N TYR A 272 15.99 8.01 12.49
CA TYR A 272 15.97 7.64 11.09
C TYR A 272 14.95 8.44 10.27
N ILE A 273 15.29 8.67 8.99
CA ILE A 273 14.35 9.27 8.03
C ILE A 273 13.38 8.18 7.56
N CYS A 274 12.19 8.17 8.14
CA CYS A 274 11.16 7.18 7.85
C CYS A 274 10.38 7.51 6.57
N SER A 275 10.10 6.52 5.74
CA SER A 275 9.18 6.64 4.60
C SER A 275 8.40 5.35 4.43
N TYR A 276 7.16 5.43 3.95
CA TYR A 276 6.32 4.25 3.78
C TYR A 276 6.31 3.76 2.34
N THR A 277 6.20 2.45 2.15
CA THR A 277 5.94 1.87 0.83
C THR A 277 4.92 0.74 0.92
N PRO A 278 3.96 0.64 -0.01
CA PRO A 278 3.00 -0.45 -0.01
C PRO A 278 3.63 -1.78 -0.42
N THR A 279 4.64 -1.81 -1.30
CA THR A 279 5.35 -3.05 -1.67
C THR A 279 6.78 -2.75 -2.11
N LEU A 280 7.65 -3.78 -2.18
CA LEU A 280 9.00 -3.60 -2.70
C LEU A 280 8.99 -3.21 -4.18
N SER A 281 8.09 -3.81 -4.99
CA SER A 281 7.96 -3.44 -6.40
C SER A 281 7.43 -2.02 -6.60
N ALA A 282 6.53 -1.55 -5.74
CA ALA A 282 6.06 -0.16 -5.79
C ALA A 282 7.23 0.81 -5.54
N LEU A 283 8.08 0.51 -4.56
CA LEU A 283 9.26 1.31 -4.26
C LEU A 283 10.27 1.30 -5.42
N ILE A 284 10.56 0.13 -6.00
CA ILE A 284 11.45 0.01 -7.18
C ILE A 284 10.94 0.86 -8.34
N ARG A 285 9.64 0.80 -8.64
CA ARG A 285 9.05 1.60 -9.73
C ARG A 285 9.13 3.09 -9.45
N ALA A 286 8.82 3.52 -8.22
CA ALA A 286 8.94 4.92 -7.83
C ALA A 286 10.39 5.41 -7.97
N GLN A 287 11.36 4.60 -7.55
CA GLN A 287 12.78 4.91 -7.70
C GLN A 287 13.24 4.96 -9.16
N GLN A 288 12.69 4.12 -10.04
CA GLN A 288 12.96 4.15 -11.48
C GLN A 288 12.39 5.40 -12.13
N ALA A 289 11.15 5.78 -11.81
CA ALA A 289 10.52 7.00 -12.31
C ALA A 289 11.28 8.28 -11.87
N MET A 290 11.90 8.27 -10.70
CA MET A 290 12.73 9.40 -10.23
C MET A 290 14.06 9.56 -10.99
N LYS A 291 14.50 8.58 -11.80
CA LYS A 291 15.75 8.71 -12.56
C LYS A 291 15.65 9.68 -13.74
N THR A 292 14.44 9.94 -14.24
CA THR A 292 14.20 10.99 -15.23
C THR A 292 14.13 12.33 -14.51
N ARG A 293 15.17 13.15 -14.66
CA ARG A 293 15.13 14.54 -14.16
C ARG A 293 14.06 15.30 -14.94
N VAL A 294 13.05 15.79 -14.23
CA VAL A 294 12.02 16.69 -14.76
C VAL A 294 12.21 18.03 -14.07
N ASP A 295 12.06 19.14 -14.81
CA ASP A 295 12.00 20.46 -14.22
C ASP A 295 10.89 20.52 -13.16
N HIS A 296 11.21 21.08 -11.99
CA HIS A 296 10.29 21.09 -10.87
C HIS A 296 9.22 22.18 -11.03
N SER A 297 8.02 21.78 -11.44
CA SER A 297 6.80 22.59 -11.36
C SER A 297 6.04 22.27 -10.06
N PHE A 298 5.57 23.32 -9.37
CA PHE A 298 4.90 23.22 -8.07
C PHE A 298 3.54 23.92 -8.09
N VAL A 299 2.50 23.18 -7.71
CA VAL A 299 1.13 23.68 -7.60
C VAL A 299 0.56 23.43 -6.21
N ALA A 300 -0.14 24.42 -5.69
CA ALA A 300 -0.92 24.34 -4.46
C ALA A 300 -2.40 24.31 -4.79
N ILE A 301 -3.13 23.29 -4.35
CA ILE A 301 -4.58 23.16 -4.56
C ILE A 301 -5.28 23.33 -3.21
N ARG A 302 -6.19 24.31 -3.13
CA ARG A 302 -6.78 24.78 -1.87
C ARG A 302 -8.29 24.95 -2.00
N GLN A 303 -9.04 24.40 -1.05
CA GLN A 303 -10.48 24.68 -0.95
C GLN A 303 -10.79 25.93 -0.12
N ASP A 304 -9.95 26.25 0.88
CA ASP A 304 -10.14 27.36 1.81
C ASP A 304 -8.93 28.30 1.93
N ASN A 305 -9.15 29.45 2.58
CA ASN A 305 -8.17 30.52 2.76
C ASN A 305 -7.04 30.22 3.78
N GLN A 306 -6.76 28.95 4.10
CA GLN A 306 -5.71 28.57 5.07
C GLN A 306 -4.29 28.98 4.65
N LEU A 307 -3.52 29.56 5.58
CA LEU A 307 -2.21 30.16 5.31
C LEU A 307 -1.16 29.18 4.77
N PHE A 308 -0.34 29.68 3.85
CA PHE A 308 0.91 29.05 3.40
C PHE A 308 2.12 29.59 4.17
N PRO A 309 3.17 28.78 4.41
CA PRO A 309 4.49 29.31 4.69
C PRO A 309 4.99 30.10 3.46
N ALA A 310 5.41 31.35 3.66
CA ALA A 310 5.66 32.36 2.63
C ALA A 310 6.86 32.08 1.68
N THR A 311 7.45 30.89 1.72
CA THR A 311 8.78 30.61 1.14
C THR A 311 8.77 30.04 -0.27
N ALA A 312 7.60 29.73 -0.84
CA ALA A 312 7.44 29.37 -2.24
C ALA A 312 6.27 30.16 -2.85
N LYS A 313 6.39 30.59 -4.12
CA LYS A 313 5.27 31.13 -4.91
C LYS A 313 4.73 30.03 -5.84
N PRO A 314 3.96 29.04 -5.34
CA PRO A 314 3.30 28.07 -6.20
C PRO A 314 2.31 28.74 -7.14
N THR A 315 2.12 28.15 -8.31
CA THR A 315 0.85 28.28 -9.02
C THR A 315 -0.23 27.78 -8.06
N THR A 316 -1.23 28.60 -7.76
CA THR A 316 -2.24 28.28 -6.74
C THR A 316 -3.59 28.12 -7.41
N LEU A 317 -4.19 26.94 -7.28
CA LEU A 317 -5.60 26.70 -7.58
C LEU A 317 -6.38 26.89 -6.28
N SER A 318 -7.25 27.89 -6.23
CA SER A 318 -8.02 28.22 -5.02
C SER A 318 -9.45 28.62 -5.33
N GLY A 319 -10.33 28.47 -4.33
CA GLY A 319 -11.72 28.93 -4.43
C GLY A 319 -12.47 28.22 -5.56
N ASP A 320 -13.04 28.99 -6.47
CA ASP A 320 -13.89 28.47 -7.56
C ASP A 320 -13.10 27.74 -8.66
N GLU A 321 -11.78 27.92 -8.71
CA GLU A 321 -10.88 27.23 -9.66
C GLU A 321 -10.37 25.87 -9.13
N ALA A 322 -10.53 25.59 -7.83
CA ALA A 322 -10.14 24.33 -7.20
C ALA A 322 -11.19 23.20 -7.43
N THR A 323 -11.61 23.05 -8.68
CA THR A 323 -12.55 22.02 -9.10
C THR A 323 -11.85 20.68 -9.24
N ARG A 324 -12.64 19.59 -9.28
CA ARG A 324 -12.10 18.25 -9.59
C ARG A 324 -11.31 18.23 -10.91
N ALA A 325 -11.77 18.92 -11.94
CA ALA A 325 -11.12 18.93 -13.25
C ALA A 325 -9.78 19.68 -13.18
N GLY A 326 -9.77 20.88 -12.61
CA GLY A 326 -8.55 21.67 -12.40
C GLY A 326 -7.52 20.93 -11.55
N ALA A 327 -7.96 20.20 -10.51
CA ALA A 327 -7.07 19.41 -9.68
C ALA A 327 -6.42 18.23 -10.44
N LEU A 328 -7.18 17.53 -11.29
CA LEU A 328 -6.65 16.44 -12.12
C LEU A 328 -5.67 16.94 -13.18
N GLU A 329 -5.98 18.08 -13.81
CA GLU A 329 -5.06 18.71 -14.76
C GLU A 329 -3.76 19.15 -14.07
N ALA A 330 -3.87 19.79 -12.91
CA ALA A 330 -2.72 20.20 -12.12
C ALA A 330 -1.83 19.02 -11.71
N LEU A 331 -2.41 17.87 -11.34
CA LEU A 331 -1.67 16.63 -11.04
C LEU A 331 -0.88 16.09 -12.25
N GLN A 332 -1.36 16.32 -13.48
CA GLN A 332 -0.68 15.87 -14.70
C GLN A 332 0.44 16.82 -15.14
N GLN A 333 0.26 18.12 -14.91
CA GLN A 333 1.19 19.15 -15.38
C GLN A 333 2.29 19.49 -14.37
N ASN A 334 2.09 19.14 -13.08
CA ASN A 334 3.01 19.52 -12.01
C ASN A 334 3.77 18.34 -11.42
N THR A 335 5.07 18.53 -11.19
CA THR A 335 5.90 17.52 -10.55
C THR A 335 5.68 17.43 -9.04
N TRP A 336 5.33 18.56 -8.41
CA TRP A 336 5.08 18.68 -6.98
C TRP A 336 3.69 19.27 -6.77
N VAL A 337 2.90 18.63 -5.92
CA VAL A 337 1.53 19.06 -5.61
C VAL A 337 1.36 19.15 -4.10
N HIS A 338 0.85 20.28 -3.62
CA HIS A 338 0.40 20.43 -2.25
C HIS A 338 -1.13 20.48 -2.22
N LEU A 339 -1.74 19.50 -1.55
CA LEU A 339 -3.19 19.43 -1.36
C LEU A 339 -3.55 19.94 0.04
N ALA A 340 -4.20 21.09 0.12
CA ALA A 340 -4.78 21.64 1.34
C ALA A 340 -6.32 21.60 1.23
N CYS A 341 -6.88 20.40 1.31
CA CYS A 341 -8.32 20.12 1.19
C CYS A 341 -8.75 19.04 2.19
N HIS A 342 -10.07 18.87 2.33
CA HIS A 342 -10.61 17.82 3.18
C HIS A 342 -10.41 16.43 2.55
N GLY A 343 -9.90 15.50 3.34
CA GLY A 343 -9.85 14.07 3.02
C GLY A 343 -10.97 13.31 3.70
N LEU A 344 -11.57 12.37 2.98
CA LEU A 344 -12.48 11.36 3.52
C LEU A 344 -11.74 10.03 3.56
N HIS A 345 -11.72 9.39 4.73
CA HIS A 345 -11.11 8.09 4.92
C HIS A 345 -12.16 7.08 5.39
N GLU A 346 -12.46 6.09 4.55
CA GLU A 346 -13.32 4.97 4.93
C GLU A 346 -12.49 3.79 5.48
N GLY A 347 -12.67 3.50 6.77
CA GLY A 347 -12.00 2.40 7.45
C GLY A 347 -12.43 1.04 6.88
N GLY A 348 -11.47 0.29 6.32
CA GLY A 348 -11.69 -1.06 5.80
C GLY A 348 -11.95 -1.17 4.30
N ALA A 349 -12.14 -0.03 3.61
CA ALA A 349 -12.27 0.04 2.15
C ALA A 349 -11.37 1.15 1.59
N GLY A 350 -10.04 0.93 1.60
CA GLY A 350 -9.04 1.94 1.24
C GLY A 350 -9.26 2.59 -0.14
N THR A 351 -9.86 1.86 -1.11
CA THR A 351 -10.19 2.38 -2.44
C THR A 351 -11.38 3.36 -2.46
N GLN A 352 -12.03 3.57 -1.32
CA GLN A 352 -13.14 4.51 -1.13
C GLN A 352 -12.70 5.77 -0.35
N SER A 353 -11.43 5.85 0.05
CA SER A 353 -10.86 7.11 0.57
C SER A 353 -10.66 8.10 -0.57
N CYS A 354 -10.94 9.38 -0.33
CA CYS A 354 -10.90 10.40 -1.37
C CYS A 354 -10.49 11.77 -0.82
N TYR A 355 -9.98 12.63 -1.69
CA TYR A 355 -9.96 14.07 -1.46
C TYR A 355 -11.24 14.69 -1.97
N VAL A 356 -11.81 15.61 -1.22
CA VAL A 356 -13.06 16.27 -1.54
C VAL A 356 -12.75 17.55 -2.32
N PHE A 357 -13.35 17.72 -3.51
CA PHE A 357 -13.18 18.91 -4.36
C PHE A 357 -14.54 19.47 -4.81
N ARG A 358 -14.58 20.76 -5.19
CA ARG A 358 -15.80 21.42 -5.71
C ARG A 358 -16.15 20.94 -7.13
N GLU A 359 -17.41 21.05 -7.50
CA GLU A 359 -17.92 20.82 -8.87
C GLU A 359 -17.93 22.13 -9.70
N GLU A 360 -17.69 22.02 -11.00
CA GLU A 360 -17.83 23.16 -11.94
C GLU A 360 -19.30 23.61 -12.02
N GLY A 361 -19.58 24.86 -11.66
CA GLY A 361 -20.91 25.47 -11.78
C GLY A 361 -21.85 25.29 -10.57
N GLY A 362 -21.38 24.72 -9.45
CA GLY A 362 -22.18 24.57 -8.23
C GLY A 362 -22.28 25.86 -7.43
N VAL A 363 -23.46 26.53 -7.45
CA VAL A 363 -23.77 27.65 -6.54
C VAL A 363 -23.83 27.12 -5.11
N ALA A 364 -22.95 27.62 -4.23
CA ALA A 364 -23.02 27.33 -2.80
C ALA A 364 -24.30 27.93 -2.20
N ARG A 365 -25.34 27.11 -2.00
CA ARG A 365 -26.49 27.48 -1.17
C ARG A 365 -26.19 27.11 0.27
N ALA A 366 -26.43 28.05 1.16
CA ALA A 366 -25.89 28.07 2.52
C ALA A 366 -26.54 27.09 3.52
N GLU A 367 -27.32 26.09 3.10
CA GLU A 367 -28.13 25.31 4.06
C GLU A 367 -28.24 23.79 3.83
N ASP A 368 -27.48 23.17 2.91
CA ASP A 368 -27.52 21.70 2.76
C ASP A 368 -26.13 21.06 2.84
N ASP A 369 -25.97 20.18 3.82
CA ASP A 369 -24.79 19.35 4.09
C ASP A 369 -24.23 18.65 2.84
N PHE A 370 -22.92 18.83 2.60
CA PHE A 370 -22.03 18.05 1.71
C PHE A 370 -22.39 17.87 0.21
N HIS A 371 -23.53 18.34 -0.28
CA HIS A 371 -23.97 18.07 -1.66
C HIS A 371 -23.20 18.72 -2.83
N PRO A 372 -22.44 19.83 -2.72
CA PRO A 372 -21.76 20.42 -3.89
C PRO A 372 -20.34 19.86 -4.16
N TYR A 373 -19.92 18.80 -3.46
CA TYR A 373 -18.56 18.28 -3.55
C TYR A 373 -18.49 16.85 -4.10
N ARG A 374 -17.47 16.56 -4.92
CA ARG A 374 -17.15 15.22 -5.40
C ARG A 374 -15.78 14.75 -4.94
N CYS A 375 -15.69 13.44 -4.71
CA CYS A 375 -14.47 12.73 -4.35
C CYS A 375 -13.53 12.53 -5.54
N VAL A 376 -12.23 12.74 -5.31
CA VAL A 376 -11.14 12.26 -6.15
C VAL A 376 -10.40 11.16 -5.39
N VAL A 377 -10.39 9.96 -5.97
CA VAL A 377 -9.52 8.86 -5.55
C VAL A 377 -8.24 8.99 -6.37
N ILE A 378 -7.11 9.24 -5.70
CA ILE A 378 -5.79 9.38 -6.33
C ILE A 378 -5.10 8.01 -6.37
#